data_AF-A0A099P9I5-F1
#
_entry.id   AF-A0A099P9I5-F1
#
_cell.length_a   1.000
_cell.length_b   1.000
_cell.length_c   1.000
_cell.angle_alpha   90.00
_cell.angle_beta   90.00
_cell.angle_gamma   90.00
#
_symmetry.space_group_name_H-M   'P 1'
#
loop_
_entity.id
_entity.type
_entity.pdbx_description
1 polymer ?
#
loop_
_entity_poly.entity_id
_entity_poly.type
_entity_poly.pdbx_seq_one_letter_code
_entity_poly.pdbx_strand_id
1 'polypeptide(L)'
;MLMQTDQQVQCKQYYESTYLSLLEHLDDKPKALDACLQRFLNQRPTGKHRTNADRAVGLIESEFWSDTESVNQSKYAALALSKVLGHHEKVSASAVLQIAKSTPDTFRWAIA
;
A
#
# COMPACT_ATOMS: atom_id res chain seq x y z
N MET A 1 1.03 18.83 -6.09
CA MET A 1 1.08 17.44 -6.57
C MET A 1 2.55 17.12 -6.79
N LEU A 2 3.14 16.20 -6.02
CA LEU A 2 4.51 15.76 -6.28
C LEU A 2 4.48 14.93 -7.58
N MET A 3 5.34 15.25 -8.54
CA MET A 3 5.48 14.40 -9.73
C MET A 3 6.11 13.07 -9.31
N GLN A 4 5.47 11.96 -9.68
CA GLN A 4 6.00 10.64 -9.39
C GLN A 4 7.21 10.33 -10.27
N THR A 5 8.18 9.62 -9.72
CA THR A 5 9.29 9.05 -10.50
C THR A 5 8.83 7.79 -11.23
N ASP A 6 9.55 7.39 -12.28
CA ASP A 6 9.30 6.13 -12.99
C ASP A 6 9.33 4.93 -12.02
N GLN A 7 10.23 4.95 -11.02
CA GLN A 7 10.32 3.88 -10.03
C GLN A 7 9.07 3.80 -9.14
N GLN A 8 8.47 4.94 -8.80
CA GLN A 8 7.23 5.00 -8.01
C GLN A 8 6.04 4.47 -8.80
N VAL A 9 5.92 4.87 -10.07
CA VAL A 9 4.89 4.38 -11.00
C VAL A 9 5.01 2.86 -11.17
N GLN A 10 6.22 2.35 -11.39
CA GLN A 10 6.45 0.90 -11.49
C GLN A 10 6.13 0.16 -10.18
N CYS A 11 6.38 0.76 -9.02
CA CYS A 11 6.02 0.15 -7.74
C CYS A 11 4.49 0.08 -7.58
N LYS A 12 3.76 1.15 -7.94
CA LYS A 12 2.29 1.16 -7.95
C LYS A 12 1.75 0.04 -8.85
N GLN A 13 2.17 0.01 -10.11
CA GLN A 13 1.77 -1.01 -11.08
C GLN A 13 2.07 -2.43 -10.58
N TYR A 14 3.20 -2.63 -9.92
CA TYR A 14 3.55 -3.92 -9.32
C TYR A 14 2.54 -4.34 -8.25
N TYR A 15 2.17 -3.47 -7.31
CA TYR A 15 1.23 -3.85 -6.26
C TYR A 15 -0.20 -4.04 -6.79
N GLU A 16 -0.63 -3.22 -7.74
CA GLU A 16 -1.95 -3.37 -8.36
C GLU A 16 -2.06 -4.68 -9.13
N SER A 17 -1.10 -4.97 -10.01
CA SER A 17 -1.07 -6.24 -10.75
C SER A 17 -0.93 -7.45 -9.83
N THR A 18 -0.13 -7.34 -8.76
CA THR A 18 0.02 -8.40 -7.77
C THR A 18 -1.28 -8.64 -7.01
N TYR A 19 -1.96 -7.58 -6.57
CA TYR A 19 -3.24 -7.70 -5.87
C TYR A 19 -4.32 -8.32 -6.76
N LEU A 20 -4.45 -7.86 -8.02
CA LEU A 20 -5.42 -8.40 -8.96
C LEU A 20 -5.15 -9.89 -9.25
N SER A 21 -3.89 -10.25 -9.50
CA SER A 21 -3.51 -11.65 -9.69
C SER A 21 -3.81 -12.50 -8.45
N LEU A 22 -3.50 -12.01 -7.25
CA LEU A 22 -3.82 -12.72 -6.01
C LEU A 22 -5.33 -12.87 -5.80
N LEU A 23 -6.12 -11.85 -6.15
CA LEU A 23 -7.57 -11.89 -6.06
C LEU A 23 -8.15 -12.94 -7.00
N GLU A 24 -7.68 -13.03 -8.24
CA GLU A 24 -8.10 -14.07 -9.19
C GLU A 24 -7.80 -15.49 -8.68
N HIS A 25 -6.69 -15.69 -7.97
CA HIS A 25 -6.29 -17.02 -7.49
C HIS A 25 -6.93 -17.42 -6.15
N LEU A 26 -7.20 -16.45 -5.27
CA LEU A 26 -7.70 -16.71 -3.92
C LEU A 26 -9.21 -16.56 -3.79
N ASP A 27 -9.85 -15.79 -4.67
CA ASP A 27 -11.27 -15.40 -4.61
C ASP A 27 -11.68 -14.84 -3.22
N ASP A 28 -10.76 -14.13 -2.57
CA ASP A 28 -10.91 -13.58 -1.22
C ASP A 28 -10.09 -12.27 -1.13
N LYS A 29 -10.79 -11.13 -1.14
CA LYS A 29 -10.15 -9.81 -1.20
C LYS A 29 -9.29 -9.50 0.03
N PRO A 30 -9.75 -9.69 1.29
CA PRO A 30 -8.88 -9.50 2.45
C PRO A 30 -7.60 -10.35 2.40
N LYS A 31 -7.70 -11.63 2.02
CA LYS A 31 -6.52 -12.50 1.90
C LYS A 31 -5.60 -12.08 0.76
N ALA A 32 -6.15 -11.67 -0.38
CA ALA A 32 -5.37 -11.14 -1.49
C ALA A 32 -4.64 -9.84 -1.10
N LEU A 33 -5.31 -8.95 -0.36
CA LEU A 33 -4.71 -7.74 0.17
C LEU A 33 -3.59 -8.08 1.16
N ASP A 34 -3.82 -8.97 2.12
CA ASP A 34 -2.80 -9.41 3.06
C ASP A 34 -1.56 -9.96 2.35
N ALA A 35 -1.75 -10.84 1.36
CA ALA A 35 -0.64 -11.41 0.58
C ALA A 35 0.09 -10.33 -0.25
N CYS A 36 -0.62 -9.34 -0.79
CA CYS A 36 -0.01 -8.21 -1.49
C CYS A 36 0.80 -7.32 -0.53
N LEU A 37 0.24 -6.96 0.62
CA LEU A 37 0.92 -6.15 1.64
C LEU A 37 2.16 -6.86 2.20
N GLN A 38 2.13 -8.18 2.33
CA GLN A 38 3.32 -8.97 2.67
C GLN A 38 4.44 -8.82 1.63
N ARG A 39 4.14 -8.61 0.34
CA ARG A 39 5.18 -8.32 -0.66
C ARG A 39 5.90 -7.02 -0.32
N PHE A 40 5.15 -5.96 0.00
CA PHE A 40 5.72 -4.69 0.42
C PHE A 40 6.55 -4.83 1.71
N LEU A 41 6.01 -5.51 2.73
CA LEU A 41 6.72 -5.73 4.00
C LEU A 41 8.02 -6.53 3.81
N ASN A 42 8.05 -7.42 2.80
CA ASN A 42 9.25 -8.14 2.36
C ASN A 42 10.11 -7.38 1.35
N GLN A 43 9.94 -6.05 1.26
CA GLN A 43 10.72 -5.15 0.40
C GLN A 43 10.67 -5.50 -1.09
N ARG A 44 9.53 -6.02 -1.57
CA ARG A 44 9.23 -6.20 -3.00
C ARG A 44 8.48 -4.97 -3.53
N PRO A 45 8.65 -4.59 -4.80
CA PRO A 45 9.48 -5.28 -5.78
C PRO A 45 10.97 -4.98 -5.57
N THR A 46 11.80 -5.99 -5.86
CA THR A 46 13.26 -5.88 -5.87
C THR A 46 13.73 -5.25 -7.19
N GLY A 47 14.92 -4.65 -7.21
CA GLY A 47 15.51 -4.09 -8.41
C GLY A 47 16.58 -3.06 -8.10
N LYS A 48 17.49 -2.81 -9.05
CA LYS A 48 18.48 -1.75 -8.94
C LYS A 48 17.74 -0.40 -8.92
N HIS A 49 18.17 0.51 -8.05
CA HIS A 49 17.59 1.87 -7.89
C HIS A 49 16.16 1.97 -7.33
N ARG A 50 15.58 0.91 -6.78
CA ARG A 50 14.28 0.99 -6.06
C ARG A 50 14.50 1.16 -4.57
N THR A 51 14.10 2.30 -4.02
CA THR A 51 14.22 2.60 -2.59
C THR A 51 12.97 2.17 -1.82
N ASN A 52 13.07 2.10 -0.49
CA ASN A 52 11.89 1.89 0.36
C ASN A 52 10.86 3.01 0.23
N ALA A 53 11.31 4.25 -0.01
CA ALA A 53 10.42 5.37 -0.23
C ALA A 53 9.65 5.23 -1.56
N ASP A 54 10.29 4.76 -2.64
CA ASP A 54 9.59 4.53 -3.92
C ASP A 54 8.49 3.46 -3.78
N ARG A 55 8.78 2.42 -2.99
CA ARG A 55 7.80 1.38 -2.64
C ARG A 55 6.65 1.93 -1.82
N ALA A 56 6.93 2.79 -0.84
CA ALA A 56 5.91 3.42 0.00
C ALA A 56 4.98 4.32 -0.82
N VAL A 57 5.54 5.14 -1.72
CA VAL A 57 4.75 5.97 -2.64
C VAL A 57 3.92 5.11 -3.59
N GLY A 58 4.51 4.07 -4.18
CA GLY A 58 3.76 3.17 -5.07
C GLY A 58 2.62 2.46 -4.34
N LEU A 59 2.85 2.01 -3.10
CA LEU A 59 1.84 1.32 -2.30
C LEU A 59 0.68 2.26 -1.93
N ILE A 60 0.96 3.45 -1.39
CA ILE A 60 -0.08 4.35 -0.88
C ILE A 60 -1.00 4.89 -1.99
N GLU A 61 -0.50 4.91 -3.22
CA GLU A 61 -1.22 5.38 -4.41
C GLU A 61 -1.99 4.26 -5.14
N SER A 62 -1.95 3.03 -4.61
CA SER A 62 -2.64 1.87 -5.20
C SER A 62 -4.14 1.90 -4.90
N GLU A 63 -4.98 1.50 -5.85
CA GLU A 63 -6.43 1.65 -5.74
C GLU A 63 -7.11 0.74 -4.71
N PHE A 64 -6.48 -0.38 -4.33
CA PHE A 64 -7.06 -1.34 -3.38
C PHE A 64 -7.33 -0.74 -1.98
N TRP A 65 -6.74 0.41 -1.63
CA TRP A 65 -7.05 1.13 -0.39
C TRP A 65 -8.49 1.67 -0.34
N SER A 66 -9.16 1.75 -1.49
CA SER A 66 -10.57 2.17 -1.58
C SER A 66 -11.56 1.10 -1.10
N ASP A 67 -11.16 -0.17 -1.07
CA ASP A 67 -11.99 -1.27 -0.54
C ASP A 67 -11.88 -1.31 0.99
N THR A 68 -12.67 -0.46 1.65
CA THR A 68 -12.60 -0.24 3.10
C THR A 68 -12.87 -1.51 3.90
N GLU A 69 -13.75 -2.39 3.41
CA GLU A 69 -14.03 -3.67 4.05
C GLU A 69 -12.78 -4.56 4.06
N SER A 70 -12.12 -4.71 2.91
CA SER A 70 -10.90 -5.50 2.79
C SER A 70 -9.76 -4.92 3.63
N VAL A 71 -9.61 -3.60 3.65
CA VAL A 71 -8.59 -2.91 4.46
C VAL A 71 -8.85 -3.10 5.97
N ASN A 72 -10.10 -2.99 6.43
CA ASN A 72 -10.44 -3.16 7.85
C ASN A 72 -10.31 -4.61 8.31
N GLN A 73 -10.47 -5.59 7.42
CA GLN A 73 -10.29 -7.02 7.73
C GLN A 73 -8.83 -7.49 7.57
N SER A 74 -7.98 -6.70 6.92
CA SER A 74 -6.57 -7.04 6.68
C SER A 74 -5.77 -7.08 7.98
N LYS A 75 -4.97 -8.13 8.15
CA LYS A 75 -4.05 -8.30 9.28
C LYS A 75 -2.82 -7.41 9.17
N TYR A 76 -2.46 -7.00 7.94
CA TYR A 76 -1.23 -6.27 7.67
C TYR A 76 -1.43 -4.81 7.29
N ALA A 77 -2.66 -4.34 7.05
CA ALA A 77 -2.94 -2.98 6.61
C ALA A 77 -2.35 -1.91 7.55
N ALA A 78 -2.60 -2.01 8.85
CA ALA A 78 -2.07 -1.05 9.83
C ALA A 78 -0.52 -1.05 9.85
N LEU A 79 0.10 -2.22 9.84
CA LEU A 79 1.57 -2.33 9.82
C LEU A 79 2.16 -1.78 8.52
N ALA A 80 1.57 -2.09 7.37
CA ALA A 80 2.02 -1.59 6.08
C ALA A 80 1.88 -0.06 6.01
N LEU A 81 0.76 0.50 6.47
CA LEU A 81 0.56 1.95 6.56
C LEU A 81 1.58 2.60 7.50
N SER A 82 1.87 2.01 8.66
CA SER A 82 2.90 2.51 9.57
C SER A 82 4.26 2.64 8.89
N LYS A 83 4.66 1.63 8.09
CA LYS A 83 5.90 1.69 7.30
C LYS A 83 5.86 2.73 6.19
N VAL A 84 4.70 2.93 5.55
CA VAL A 84 4.51 4.01 4.56
C VAL A 84 4.66 5.39 5.22
N LEU A 85 4.03 5.60 6.38
CA LEU A 85 4.07 6.86 7.11
C LEU A 85 5.48 7.21 7.61
N GLY A 86 6.35 6.21 7.79
CA GLY A 86 7.78 6.42 8.01
C GLY A 86 8.51 7.19 6.89
N HIS A 87 7.87 7.33 5.72
CA HIS A 87 8.34 8.09 4.55
C HIS A 87 7.45 9.31 4.24
N HIS A 88 6.87 9.92 5.28
CA HIS A 88 5.95 11.07 5.22
C HIS A 88 6.42 12.23 4.34
N GLU A 89 7.74 12.42 4.17
CA GLU A 89 8.32 13.45 3.32
C GLU A 89 8.14 13.20 1.81
N LYS A 90 7.82 11.96 1.41
CA LYS A 90 7.67 11.56 0.00
C LYS A 90 6.26 11.14 -0.38
N VAL A 91 5.47 10.67 0.58
CA VAL A 91 4.11 10.18 0.33
C VAL A 91 3.12 11.33 0.23
N SER A 92 2.10 11.15 -0.60
CA SER A 92 1.07 12.16 -0.81
C SER A 92 0.20 12.34 0.43
N ALA A 93 0.22 13.54 1.02
CA ALA A 93 -0.63 13.88 2.15
C ALA A 93 -2.13 13.70 1.84
N SER A 94 -2.55 13.92 0.59
CA SER A 94 -3.93 13.69 0.19
C SER A 94 -4.28 12.21 0.16
N ALA A 95 -3.39 11.33 -0.32
CA ALA A 95 -3.61 9.88 -0.31
C ALA A 95 -3.72 9.36 1.13
N VAL A 96 -2.79 9.79 2.01
CA VAL A 96 -2.81 9.47 3.43
C VAL A 96 -4.11 9.92 4.09
N LEU A 97 -4.55 11.17 3.83
CA LEU A 97 -5.79 11.70 4.39
C LEU A 97 -7.04 10.97 3.90
N GLN A 98 -7.08 10.54 2.64
CA GLN A 98 -8.20 9.74 2.12
C GLN A 98 -8.31 8.41 2.85
N ILE A 99 -7.19 7.72 3.08
CA ILE A 99 -7.15 6.44 3.80
C ILE A 99 -7.54 6.63 5.26
N ALA A 100 -7.03 7.67 5.91
CA ALA A 100 -7.40 7.99 7.29
C ALA A 100 -8.90 8.26 7.45
N LYS A 101 -9.54 8.89 6.45
CA LYS A 101 -10.99 9.12 6.43
C LYS A 101 -11.78 7.86 6.16
N SER A 102 -11.31 6.99 5.26
CA SER A 102 -12.04 5.80 4.82
C SER A 102 -11.90 4.62 5.78
N THR A 103 -10.78 4.53 6.51
CA THR A 103 -10.43 3.41 7.40
C THR A 103 -9.82 3.91 8.72
N PRO A 104 -10.58 4.69 9.51
CA PRO A 104 -10.04 5.42 10.67
C PRO A 104 -9.45 4.50 11.75
N ASP A 105 -10.05 3.34 11.99
CA ASP A 105 -9.52 2.38 12.98
C ASP A 105 -8.18 1.78 12.55
N THR A 106 -8.07 1.35 11.29
CA THR A 106 -6.82 0.85 10.72
C THR A 106 -5.73 1.93 10.75
N PHE A 107 -6.09 3.16 10.40
CA PHE A 107 -5.17 4.29 10.44
C PHE A 107 -4.72 4.63 11.87
N ARG A 108 -5.63 4.58 12.85
CA ARG A 108 -5.32 4.79 14.28
C ARG A 108 -4.26 3.80 14.77
N TRP A 109 -4.33 2.54 14.34
CA TRP A 109 -3.31 1.54 14.67
C TRP A 109 -1.99 1.76 13.93
N ALA A 110 -2.01 2.36 12.74
CA ALA A 110 -0.80 2.62 11.96
C ALA A 110 0.10 3.72 12.57
N ILE A 111 -0.49 4.65 13.33
CA ILE A 111 0.21 5.77 14.00
C ILE A 111 0.52 5.53 15.48
N ALA A 112 0.13 4.36 16.01
CA ALA A 112 0.39 3.96 17.40
C ALA A 112 1.83 3.46 17.58
#